data_AF-A0A8T5PGE3-F1
#
_entry.id   AF-A0A8T5PGE3-F1
#
_cell.length_a   1.000
_cell.length_b   1.000
_cell.length_c   1.000
_cell.angle_alpha   90.00
_cell.angle_beta   90.00
_cell.angle_gamma   90.00
#
_symmetry.space_group_name_H-M   'P 1'
#
loop_
_entity.id
_entity.type
_entity.pdbx_description
1 polymer ?
#
loop_
_entity_poly.entity_id
_entity_poly.type
_entity_poly.pdbx_seq_one_letter_code
_entity_poly.pdbx_strand_id
1 'polypeptide(L)' 'MKSKEKNKRFDENSTIKEILESKKGFEVLIKYNVPCLGCPMASLEISRLKLGEVARVYGLDLKKILKELNSEKDEKR' A
#
# COMPACT_ATOMS: atom_id res chain seq x y z
N MET A 1 5.81 2.62 -21.34
CA MET A 1 6.17 3.70 -20.39
C MET A 1 7.24 3.16 -19.45
N LYS A 2 8.37 3.85 -19.34
CA LYS A 2 9.61 3.38 -18.72
C LYS A 2 9.65 3.72 -17.22
N SER A 3 10.15 2.76 -16.43
CA SER A 3 10.92 2.98 -15.19
C SER A 3 10.07 3.30 -13.93
N LYS A 4 10.29 2.74 -12.75
CA LYS A 4 11.55 2.32 -12.09
C LYS A 4 11.27 1.22 -11.07
N GLU A 5 11.85 0.05 -11.24
CA GLU A 5 12.09 -0.88 -10.14
C GLU A 5 13.24 -0.26 -9.31
N LYS A 6 12.87 0.57 -8.33
CA LYS A 6 13.78 0.95 -7.25
C LYS A 6 13.22 0.28 -6.01
N ASN A 7 14.09 -0.43 -5.29
CA ASN A 7 13.85 -1.04 -4.00
C ASN A 7 13.47 0.09 -3.00
N LYS A 8 12.25 0.61 -3.12
CA LYS A 8 11.77 1.78 -2.38
C LYS A 8 11.10 1.24 -1.12
N ARG A 9 11.70 1.58 0.01
CA ARG A 9 11.15 1.25 1.31
C ARG A 9 9.94 2.15 1.55
N PHE A 10 8.80 1.55 1.89
CA PHE A 10 7.58 2.27 2.23
C PHE A 10 7.55 2.62 3.71
N ASP A 11 6.94 3.75 4.03
CA ASP A 11 6.73 4.27 5.38
C ASP A 11 5.32 4.89 5.51
N GLU A 12 4.98 5.41 6.68
CA GLU A 12 3.66 6.00 6.95
C GLU A 12 3.34 7.21 6.07
N ASN A 13 4.35 7.93 5.57
CA ASN A 13 4.19 9.07 4.68
C ASN A 13 4.09 8.67 3.21
N SER A 14 4.36 7.41 2.88
CA SER A 14 4.20 6.90 1.53
C SER A 14 2.72 6.98 1.12
N THR A 15 2.48 7.45 -0.09
CA THR A 15 1.12 7.53 -0.63
C THR A 15 0.62 6.17 -1.08
N ILE A 16 -0.71 5.96 -1.01
CA ILE A 16 -1.32 4.73 -1.53
C ILE A 16 -0.98 4.55 -3.01
N LYS A 17 -0.91 5.63 -3.80
CA LYS A 17 -0.47 5.57 -5.20
C LYS A 17 0.91 4.94 -5.35
N GLU A 18 1.90 5.40 -4.58
CA GLU A 18 3.27 4.87 -4.64
C GLU A 18 3.32 3.39 -4.27
N ILE A 19 2.48 2.97 -3.31
CA ILE A 19 2.37 1.56 -2.92
C ILE A 19 1.73 0.75 -4.06
N LEU A 20 0.66 1.25 -4.67
CA LEU A 20 -0.01 0.61 -5.81
C LEU A 20 0.87 0.49 -7.06
N GLU A 21 1.87 1.35 -7.22
CA GLU A 21 2.89 1.22 -8.28
C GLU A 21 3.85 0.03 -8.04
N SER A 22 3.88 -0.54 -6.82
CA SER A 22 4.64 -1.75 -6.50
C SER A 22 3.88 -3.02 -6.88
N LYS A 23 4.59 -4.01 -7.42
CA LYS A 23 4.04 -5.33 -7.81
C LYS A 23 3.22 -6.00 -6.69
N LYS A 24 3.67 -5.88 -5.43
CA LYS A 24 3.01 -6.49 -4.27
C LYS A 24 2.07 -5.55 -3.52
N GLY A 25 2.09 -4.26 -3.81
CA GLY A 25 1.40 -3.26 -3.00
C GLY A 25 -0.12 -3.44 -3.02
N PHE A 26 -0.69 -3.69 -4.20
CA PHE A 26 -2.12 -3.95 -4.33
C PHE A 26 -2.57 -5.20 -3.53
N GLU A 27 -1.83 -6.31 -3.63
CA GLU A 27 -2.14 -7.54 -2.90
C GLU A 27 -2.10 -7.35 -1.39
N VAL A 28 -1.09 -6.64 -0.88
CA VAL A 28 -0.98 -6.33 0.55
C VAL A 28 -2.14 -5.44 0.99
N LEU A 29 -2.43 -4.35 0.29
CA LEU A 29 -3.51 -3.44 0.69
C LEU A 29 -4.88 -4.16 0.71
N ILE A 30 -5.14 -5.07 -0.24
CA ILE A 30 -6.35 -5.92 -0.23
C ILE A 30 -6.34 -6.89 0.96
N LYS A 31 -5.22 -7.56 1.23
CA LYS A 31 -5.07 -8.49 2.37
C LYS A 31 -5.40 -7.81 3.70
N TYR A 32 -5.05 -6.55 3.85
CA TYR A 32 -5.34 -5.74 5.04
C TYR A 32 -6.68 -4.97 4.96
N ASN A 33 -7.55 -5.30 3.99
CA ASN A 33 -8.89 -4.70 3.84
C ASN A 33 -8.89 -3.17 3.75
N VAL A 34 -7.89 -2.59 3.05
CA VAL A 34 -7.89 -1.15 2.76
C VAL A 34 -9.11 -0.84 1.89
N PRO A 35 -10.07 -0.03 2.37
CA PRO A 35 -11.29 0.25 1.64
C PRO A 35 -11.02 1.14 0.42
N CYS A 36 -12.04 1.30 -0.43
CA CYS A 36 -12.02 2.26 -1.55
C CYS A 36 -11.05 1.93 -2.70
N LEU A 37 -10.35 0.79 -2.68
CA LEU A 37 -9.48 0.35 -3.80
C LEU A 37 -10.26 -0.25 -5.00
N GLY A 38 -11.47 -0.77 -4.76
CA GLY A 38 -12.28 -1.43 -5.79
C GLY A 38 -13.19 -0.52 -6.63
N CYS A 39 -13.37 0.76 -6.23
CA CYS A 39 -14.18 1.72 -6.97
C CYS A 39 -13.25 2.74 -7.65
N PRO A 40 -13.36 2.98 -8.97
CA PRO A 40 -12.41 3.82 -9.71
C PRO A 40 -12.35 5.26 -9.19
N MET A 41 -13.50 5.85 -8.82
CA MET A 41 -13.55 7.21 -8.30
C MET A 41 -12.93 7.30 -6.89
N ALA A 42 -13.22 6.33 -6.02
CA ALA A 42 -12.70 6.31 -4.66
C ALA A 42 -11.21 5.96 -4.62
N SER A 43 -10.74 5.12 -5.55
CA SER A 43 -9.34 4.72 -5.69
C SER A 43 -8.47 5.93 -6.08
N LEU A 44 -8.97 6.83 -6.92
CA LEU A 44 -8.27 8.06 -7.28
C LEU A 44 -8.09 9.02 -6.10
N GLU A 45 -9.10 9.15 -5.25
CA GLU A 45 -9.06 9.99 -4.06
C GLU A 45 -8.12 9.40 -3.00
N ILE A 46 -8.30 8.12 -2.65
CA ILE A 46 -7.47 7.46 -1.63
C ILE A 46 -6.01 7.31 -2.08
N SER A 47 -5.75 7.22 -3.38
CA SER A 47 -4.40 7.19 -3.94
C SER A 47 -3.54 8.40 -3.55
N ARG A 48 -4.17 9.55 -3.28
CA ARG A 48 -3.48 10.77 -2.85
C ARG A 48 -3.21 10.82 -1.35
N LEU A 49 -3.84 9.94 -0.58
CA LEU A 49 -3.67 9.88 0.87
C LEU A 49 -2.42 9.08 1.24
N LYS A 50 -1.89 9.42 2.42
CA LYS A 50 -0.78 8.71 3.06
C LYS A 50 -1.29 7.41 3.68
N LEU A 51 -0.48 6.35 3.62
CA LEU A 51 -0.83 5.07 4.24
C LEU A 51 -1.10 5.20 5.74
N GLY A 52 -0.33 6.03 6.44
CA GLY A 52 -0.52 6.27 7.88
C GLY A 52 -1.89 6.87 8.20
N GLU A 53 -2.36 7.82 7.40
CA GLU A 53 -3.67 8.46 7.57
C GLU A 53 -4.80 7.47 7.31
N VAL A 54 -4.70 6.70 6.22
CA VAL A 54 -5.68 5.65 5.88
C VAL A 54 -5.73 4.60 6.99
N ALA A 55 -4.56 4.12 7.44
CA ALA A 55 -4.49 3.15 8.51
C ALA A 55 -5.08 3.68 9.83
N ARG A 56 -4.87 4.96 10.15
CA ARG A 56 -5.45 5.59 11.34
C ARG A 56 -6.97 5.72 11.26
N VAL A 57 -7.49 6.20 10.13
CA VAL A 57 -8.94 6.42 9.93
C VAL A 57 -9.71 5.11 9.95
N TYR A 58 -9.18 4.08 9.29
CA TYR A 58 -9.84 2.78 9.16
C TYR A 58 -9.40 1.76 10.22
N GLY A 59 -8.55 2.15 11.18
CA GLY A 59 -8.09 1.26 12.25
C GLY A 59 -7.22 0.08 11.77
N LEU A 60 -6.46 0.27 10.69
CA LEU A 60 -5.60 -0.75 10.11
C LEU A 60 -4.25 -0.82 10.83
N ASP A 61 -3.65 -2.01 10.79
CA ASP A 61 -2.38 -2.29 11.46
C ASP A 61 -1.20 -1.83 10.58
N LEU A 62 -0.94 -0.51 10.58
CA LEU A 62 0.09 0.14 9.78
C LEU A 62 1.46 -0.55 9.87
N LYS A 63 1.86 -0.96 11.08
CA LYS A 63 3.14 -1.65 11.32
C LYS A 63 3.21 -2.97 10.56
N LYS A 64 2.14 -3.77 10.56
CA LYS A 64 2.09 -5.03 9.83
C LYS A 64 2.06 -4.81 8.32
N ILE A 65 1.29 -3.83 7.84
CA ILE A 65 1.24 -3.46 6.43
C ILE A 65 2.63 -3.06 5.94
N LEU A 66 3.31 -2.13 6.63
CA LEU A 66 4.64 -1.69 6.28
C LEU A 66 5.67 -2.83 6.35
N LYS A 67 5.55 -3.73 7.33
CA LYS A 67 6.42 -4.90 7.42
C LYS A 67 6.27 -5.80 6.20
N GLU A 68 5.05 -6.09 5.78
CA GLU A 68 4.76 -6.93 4.61
C GLU A 68 5.19 -6.25 3.31
N LEU A 69 4.87 -4.96 3.14
CA LEU A 69 5.25 -4.16 1.97
C LEU A 69 6.78 -4.09 1.76
N ASN A 70 7.54 -4.05 2.86
CA ASN A 70 9.00 -3.97 2.83
C ASN A 70 9.69 -5.33 2.96
N SER A 71 8.94 -6.43 3.12
CA SER A 71 9.53 -7.76 3.22
C SER A 71 9.85 -8.27 1.83
N GLU A 72 11.14 -8.47 1.55
CA GLU A 72 11.61 -9.10 0.30
C GLU A 72 11.28 -10.61 0.25
N LYS A 73 10.90 -11.20 1.39
CA LYS A 73 10.59 -12.62 1.48
C LYS A 73 9.09 -12.86 1.44
N ASP A 74 8.62 -13.26 0.27
CA ASP A 74 7.51 -14.19 0.15
C ASP A 74 8.02 -15.53 0.71
N GLU A 75 7.94 -15.71 2.03
CA GLU A 75 8.15 -17.02 2.63
C GLU A 75 6.85 -17.79 2.49
N LYS A 76 6.81 -18.57 1.41
CA LYS A 76 5.97 -19.77 1.24
C LYS A 76 5.68 -20.42 2.59
N ARG A 77 4.40 -20.61 2.90
CA ARG A 77 3.99 -21.75 3.72
C ARG A 77 2.59 -22.22 3.36
#